data_AF-A0AAW9A908-F1
#
_entry.id   AF-A0AAW9A908-F1
#
_cell.length_a   1.000
_cell.length_b   1.000
_cell.length_c   1.000
_cell.angle_alpha   90.00
_cell.angle_beta   90.00
_cell.angle_gamma   90.00
#
_symmetry.space_group_name_H-M   'P 1'
#
loop_
_entity.id
_entity.type
_entity.pdbx_description
1 polymer ?
#
loop_
_entity_poly.entity_id
_entity_poly.type
_entity_poly.pdbx_seq_one_letter_code
_entity_poly.pdbx_strand_id
1 'polypeptide(L)'
;MKVKVNNSLVIIGAIISLIFATILGIYGQDISYYLNNRYPTIELKTVITIVTFLSIALYIVTPVLVLKILKLKGVYLLACITVFTLIGLPISLFSFFVWAMWMG
;
A
#
# COMPACT_ATOMS: atom_id res chain seq x y z
N MET A 1 -11.32 -22.05 -18.41
CA MET A 1 -12.43 -21.58 -17.54
C MET A 1 -12.20 -20.10 -17.24
N LYS A 2 -13.04 -19.17 -17.73
CA LYS A 2 -12.96 -17.75 -17.34
C LYS A 2 -13.67 -17.60 -15.99
N VAL A 3 -12.92 -17.46 -14.90
CA VAL A 3 -13.48 -17.14 -13.59
C VAL A 3 -14.13 -15.76 -13.69
N LYS A 4 -15.46 -15.70 -13.55
CA LYS A 4 -16.24 -14.45 -13.60
C LYS A 4 -16.10 -13.79 -12.23
N VAL A 5 -15.07 -12.97 -12.06
CA VAL A 5 -14.84 -12.22 -10.81
C VAL A 5 -15.94 -11.17 -10.69
N ASN A 6 -16.62 -11.13 -9.54
CA ASN A 6 -17.67 -10.16 -9.28
C ASN A 6 -17.06 -8.77 -9.05
N ASN A 7 -17.54 -7.75 -9.75
CA ASN A 7 -16.99 -6.38 -9.68
C ASN A 7 -17.00 -5.84 -8.25
N SER A 8 -18.04 -6.14 -7.46
CA SER A 8 -18.13 -5.71 -6.06
C SER A 8 -17.01 -6.30 -5.19
N LEU A 9 -16.62 -7.56 -5.43
CA LEU A 9 -15.52 -8.19 -4.69
C LEU A 9 -14.18 -7.53 -4.99
N VAL A 10 -13.95 -7.12 -6.24
CA VAL A 10 -12.72 -6.42 -6.65
C VAL A 10 -12.60 -5.08 -5.93
N ILE A 11 -13.70 -4.33 -5.87
CA ILE A 11 -13.72 -3.02 -5.21
C ILE A 11 -13.50 -3.18 -3.70
N ILE A 12 -14.18 -4.14 -3.05
CA ILE A 12 -13.99 -4.43 -1.62
C ILE A 12 -12.53 -4.81 -1.34
N GLY A 13 -11.95 -5.71 -2.15
CA GLY A 13 -10.55 -6.11 -2.00
C GLY A 13 -9.58 -4.94 -2.16
N ALA A 14 -9.84 -4.03 -3.11
CA ALA A 14 -9.04 -2.83 -3.29
C ALA A 14 -9.11 -1.88 -2.09
N ILE A 15 -10.31 -1.68 -1.51
CA ILE A 15 -10.49 -0.85 -0.32
C ILE A 15 -9.72 -1.44 0.87
N ILE A 16 -9.84 -2.75 1.11
CA ILE A 16 -9.11 -3.42 2.19
C ILE A 16 -7.60 -3.26 1.99
N SER A 17 -7.11 -3.50 0.77
CA SER A 17 -5.69 -3.34 0.46
C SER A 17 -5.20 -1.92 0.70
N LEU A 18 -5.99 -0.90 0.35
CA LEU A 18 -5.67 0.50 0.59
C LEU A 18 -5.62 0.84 2.08
N ILE A 19 -6.57 0.32 2.88
CA ILE A 19 -6.55 0.50 4.34
C ILE A 19 -5.27 -0.11 4.93
N PHE A 20 -4.91 -1.33 4.50
CA PHE A 20 -3.66 -1.96 4.93
C PHE A 20 -2.42 -1.16 4.50
N ALA A 21 -2.39 -0.66 3.26
CA ALA A 21 -1.30 0.18 2.77
C ALA A 21 -1.15 1.45 3.62
N THR A 22 -2.26 2.10 3.97
CA THR A 22 -2.30 3.27 4.85
C THR A 22 -1.74 2.95 6.23
N ILE A 23 -2.18 1.84 6.84
CA ILE A 23 -1.73 1.41 8.17
C ILE A 23 -0.21 1.17 8.15
N LEU A 24 0.28 0.42 7.16
CA LEU A 24 1.70 0.13 7.00
C LEU A 24 2.52 1.40 6.71
N GLY A 25 1.96 2.35 5.95
CA GLY A 25 2.66 3.57 5.57
C GLY A 25 2.79 4.57 6.73
N ILE A 26 1.71 4.75 7.50
CA ILE A 26 1.66 5.72 8.61
C ILE A 26 2.28 5.14 9.88
N TYR A 27 1.91 3.91 10.26
CA TYR A 27 2.37 3.26 11.49
C TYR A 27 3.57 2.34 11.25
N GLY A 28 4.24 2.45 10.10
CA GLY A 28 5.30 1.53 9.73
C GLY A 28 6.47 1.53 10.71
N GLN A 29 6.78 2.69 11.29
CA GLN A 29 7.79 2.83 12.33
C GLN A 29 7.39 2.11 13.62
N ASP A 30 6.18 2.35 14.13
CA ASP A 30 5.68 1.72 15.36
C ASP A 30 5.61 0.19 15.24
N ILE A 31 5.12 -0.30 14.09
CA ILE A 31 5.09 -1.73 13.75
C ILE A 31 6.51 -2.31 13.75
N SER A 32 7.46 -1.57 13.20
CA SER A 32 8.86 -2.02 13.11
C SER A 32 9.53 -2.10 14.47
N TYR A 33 9.30 -1.12 15.35
CA TYR A 33 9.78 -1.17 16.73
C TYR A 33 9.14 -2.30 17.52
N TYR A 34 7.83 -2.49 17.39
CA TYR A 34 7.14 -3.58 18.06
C TYR A 34 7.73 -4.95 17.66
N LEU A 35 7.96 -5.15 16.35
CA LEU A 35 8.54 -6.38 15.83
C LEU A 35 9.99 -6.57 16.27
N ASN A 36 10.83 -5.54 16.22
CA ASN A 36 12.21 -5.63 16.67
C ASN A 36 12.32 -5.91 18.18
N ASN A 37 11.47 -5.28 19.00
CA ASN A 37 11.41 -5.54 20.44
C ASN A 37 10.94 -6.97 20.75
N ARG A 38 10.00 -7.51 19.98
CA ARG A 38 9.48 -8.87 20.16
C ARG A 38 10.41 -9.94 19.62
N TYR A 39 11.11 -9.63 18.53
CA TYR A 39 12.03 -10.52 17.82
C TYR A 39 13.37 -9.80 17.61
N PRO A 40 14.24 -9.76 18.64
CA PRO A 40 15.50 -9.01 18.59
C PRO A 40 16.49 -9.50 17.52
N THR A 41 16.29 -10.72 17.02
CA THR A 41 17.08 -11.30 15.92
C THR A 41 16.81 -10.63 14.56
N ILE A 42 15.70 -9.90 14.42
CA ILE A 42 15.38 -9.18 13.19
C ILE A 42 15.82 -7.73 13.35
N GLU A 43 16.79 -7.31 12.54
CA GLU A 43 17.27 -5.93 12.57
C GLU A 43 16.15 -4.93 12.26
N LEU A 44 16.05 -3.88 13.06
CA LEU A 44 15.04 -2.82 12.89
C LEU A 44 15.06 -2.22 11.48
N LYS A 45 16.24 -1.96 10.92
CA LYS A 45 16.40 -1.43 9.55
C LYS A 45 15.77 -2.35 8.50
N THR A 46 15.89 -3.67 8.70
CA THR A 46 15.28 -4.67 7.81
C THR A 46 13.76 -4.62 7.91
N VAL A 47 13.19 -4.52 9.12
CA VAL A 47 11.73 -4.46 9.29
C VAL A 47 11.16 -3.18 8.69
N ILE A 48 11.78 -2.03 8.95
CA ILE A 48 11.34 -0.74 8.38
C ILE A 48 11.37 -0.80 6.85
N THR A 49 12.42 -1.38 6.27
CA THR A 49 12.53 -1.57 4.81
C THR A 49 11.36 -2.38 4.27
N ILE A 50 11.10 -3.55 4.86
CA ILE A 50 10.02 -4.43 4.41
C ILE A 50 8.67 -3.72 4.49
N VAL A 51 8.37 -3.08 5.63
CA VAL A 51 7.09 -2.42 5.86
C VAL A 51 6.88 -1.24 4.90
N THR A 52 7.89 -0.41 4.69
CA THR A 52 7.83 0.74 3.77
C THR A 52 7.59 0.29 2.34
N PHE A 53 8.43 -0.62 1.81
CA PHE A 53 8.29 -1.06 0.43
C PHE A 53 7.01 -1.87 0.20
N LEU A 54 6.51 -2.58 1.22
CA LEU A 54 5.22 -3.26 1.16
C LEU A 54 4.06 -2.27 1.06
N SER A 55 4.08 -1.19 1.86
CA SER A 55 3.07 -0.12 1.78
C SER A 55 3.05 0.53 0.38
N ILE A 56 4.22 0.94 -0.12
CA ILE A 56 4.36 1.55 -1.44
C ILE A 56 3.91 0.59 -2.54
N ALA A 57 4.31 -0.69 -2.47
CA ALA A 57 3.92 -1.70 -3.43
C ALA A 57 2.40 -1.87 -3.47
N LEU A 58 1.71 -1.87 -2.33
CA LEU A 58 0.24 -1.95 -2.29
C LEU A 58 -0.42 -0.74 -2.96
N TYR A 59 0.09 0.48 -2.75
CA TYR A 59 -0.43 1.67 -3.43
C TYR A 59 -0.22 1.66 -4.94
N ILE A 60 0.79 0.95 -5.46
CA ILE A 60 1.05 0.84 -6.90
C ILE A 60 0.27 -0.34 -7.52
N VAL A 61 0.33 -1.50 -6.88
CA VAL A 61 -0.23 -2.75 -7.42
C VAL A 61 -1.76 -2.73 -7.41
N THR A 62 -2.37 -2.20 -6.35
CA THR A 62 -3.83 -2.16 -6.20
C THR A 62 -4.55 -1.38 -7.30
N PRO A 63 -4.19 -0.13 -7.64
CA PRO A 63 -4.82 0.56 -8.77
C PRO A 63 -4.56 -0.14 -10.11
N VAL A 64 -3.37 -0.70 -10.33
CA VAL A 64 -3.04 -1.44 -11.56
C VAL A 64 -3.94 -2.67 -11.72
N LEU A 65 -4.17 -3.44 -10.64
CA LEU A 65 -5.08 -4.58 -10.65
C LEU A 65 -6.54 -4.15 -10.89
N VAL A 66 -6.99 -3.10 -10.20
CA VAL A 66 -8.34 -2.52 -10.38
C VAL A 66 -8.58 -2.13 -11.82
N LEU A 67 -7.64 -1.41 -12.44
CA LEU A 67 -7.74 -0.97 -13.84
C LEU A 67 -7.76 -2.15 -14.82
N LYS A 68 -6.92 -3.17 -14.58
CA LYS A 68 -6.84 -4.36 -15.43
C LYS A 68 -8.11 -5.22 -15.37
N ILE A 69 -8.71 -5.36 -14.20
CA ILE A 69 -9.87 -6.23 -13.97
C ILE A 69 -11.17 -5.54 -14.38
N LEU A 70 -11.41 -4.31 -13.91
CA LEU A 70 -12.66 -3.60 -14.12
C LEU A 70 -12.75 -2.90 -15.48
N LYS A 71 -11.61 -2.72 -16.19
CA LYS A 71 -11.53 -2.06 -17.50
C LYS A 71 -12.30 -0.73 -17.53
N LEU A 72 -12.12 0.07 -16.49
CA LEU A 72 -12.78 1.38 -16.31
C LEU A 72 -12.50 2.29 -17.52
N LYS A 73 -13.48 3.09 -17.93
CA LYS A 73 -13.36 4.04 -19.05
C LYS A 73 -13.85 5.43 -18.65
N GLY A 74 -13.30 6.46 -19.30
CA GLY A 74 -13.74 7.85 -19.16
C GLY A 74 -13.58 8.39 -17.74
N VAL A 75 -14.65 9.02 -17.23
CA VAL A 75 -14.67 9.74 -15.94
C VAL A 75 -14.31 8.83 -14.75
N TYR A 76 -14.73 7.56 -14.77
CA TYR A 76 -14.44 6.62 -13.68
C TYR A 76 -12.96 6.24 -13.58
N LEU A 77 -12.26 6.15 -14.72
CA LEU A 77 -10.82 5.92 -14.73
C LEU A 77 -10.08 7.13 -14.18
N LEU A 78 -10.48 8.33 -14.59
CA LEU A 78 -9.88 9.59 -14.11
C LEU A 78 -10.08 9.74 -12.60
N ALA A 79 -11.31 9.54 -12.11
CA ALA A 79 -11.63 9.61 -10.68
C ALA A 79 -10.81 8.61 -9.86
N CYS A 80 -10.67 7.37 -10.36
CA CYS A 80 -9.86 6.34 -9.73
C CYS A 80 -8.40 6.81 -9.59
N ILE A 81 -7.76 7.17 -10.70
CA ILE A 81 -6.36 7.64 -10.69
C ILE A 81 -6.19 8.83 -9.74
N THR A 82 -7.08 9.83 -9.80
CA THR A 82 -7.00 11.00 -8.93
C THR A 82 -7.04 10.63 -7.45
N VAL A 83 -7.95 9.75 -7.03
CA VAL A 83 -8.05 9.33 -5.62
C VAL A 83 -6.80 8.56 -5.18
N PHE A 84 -6.32 7.63 -6.01
CA PHE A 84 -5.12 6.86 -5.71
C PHE A 84 -3.88 7.76 -5.63
N THR A 85 -3.76 8.77 -6.50
CA THR A 85 -2.64 9.70 -6.46
C THR A 85 -2.74 10.65 -5.26
N LEU A 86 -3.91 11.24 -4.98
CA LEU A 86 -4.07 12.20 -3.88
C LEU A 86 -3.82 11.60 -2.50
N ILE A 87 -4.17 10.33 -2.29
CA ILE A 87 -4.01 9.65 -0.99
C ILE A 87 -2.72 8.84 -0.97
N GLY A 88 -2.47 8.04 -2.01
CA GLY A 88 -1.34 7.12 -2.05
C GLY A 88 0.01 7.81 -2.16
N LEU A 89 0.10 8.94 -2.87
CA LEU A 89 1.37 9.66 -3.05
C LEU A 89 1.85 10.27 -1.72
N PRO A 90 1.05 11.05 -0.96
CA PRO A 90 1.49 11.57 0.34
C PRO A 90 1.89 10.48 1.33
N ILE A 91 1.13 9.38 1.40
CA ILE A 91 1.41 8.28 2.33
C ILE A 91 2.67 7.52 1.93
N SER A 92 2.87 7.28 0.63
CA SER A 92 4.09 6.64 0.12
C SER A 92 5.32 7.51 0.37
N LEU A 93 5.21 8.83 0.16
CA LEU A 93 6.28 9.78 0.46
C LEU A 93 6.60 9.82 1.95
N PHE A 94 5.59 9.84 2.82
CA PHE A 94 5.78 9.80 4.26
C PHE A 94 6.47 8.51 4.69
N SER A 95 6.00 7.36 4.20
CA SER A 95 6.60 6.06 4.51
C SER A 95 8.05 5.95 4.02
N PHE A 96 8.34 6.49 2.84
CA PHE A 96 9.70 6.57 2.29
C PHE A 96 10.60 7.51 3.10
N PHE A 97 10.07 8.65 3.54
CA PHE A 97 10.78 9.59 4.40
C PHE A 97 11.18 8.94 5.73
N VAL A 98 10.27 8.21 6.37
CA VAL A 98 10.57 7.43 7.59
C VAL A 98 11.69 6.42 7.32
N TRP A 99 11.62 5.68 6.23
CA TRP A 99 12.68 4.75 5.86
C TRP A 99 14.03 5.45 5.65
N ALA A 100 14.04 6.58 4.95
CA ALA A 100 15.26 7.36 4.68
C ALA A 100 15.91 7.87 5.98
N MET A 101 15.11 8.29 6.97
CA MET A 101 15.62 8.69 8.29
C MET A 101 16.37 7.57 9.03
N TRP A 102 16.02 6.31 8.78
CA TRP A 102 16.66 5.14 9.41
C TRP A 102 17.86 4.59 8.62
N MET A 103 18.04 5.03 7.38
CA MET A 103 19.14 4.60 6.51
C MET A 103 20.31 5.59 6.47
N GLY A 104 20.15 6.77 7.08
CA GLY A 104 21.24 7.70 7.38
C GLY A 104 22.20 7.21 8.46
#